data_AF-A0A9Q8PCI8-F1
#
_entry.id   AF-A0A9Q8PCI8-F1
#
_cell.length_a   1.000
_cell.length_b   1.000
_cell.length_c   1.000
_cell.angle_alpha   90.00
_cell.angle_beta   90.00
_cell.angle_gamma   90.00
#
_symmetry.space_group_name_H-M   'P 1'
#
loop_
_entity.id
_entity.type
_entity.pdbx_description
1 polymer ?
#
loop_
_entity_poly.entity_id
_entity_poly.type
_entity_poly.pdbx_seq_one_letter_code
_entity_poly.pdbx_strand_id
1 'polypeptide(L)' 'MWNFYKKTPKIWFSDQGGEFDNKELAREAQAEDIRWEFSAPYTPEQNGIAEASNKVVVNKARAMMIDSGLPQFI' A
#
# COMPACT_ATOMS: atom_id res chain seq x y z
N MET A 1 1.05 -3.28 -12.46
CA MET A 1 2.09 -2.24 -12.55
C MET A 1 3.09 -2.45 -11.41
N TRP A 2 3.85 -3.53 -11.48
CA TRP A 2 4.88 -3.88 -10.52
C TRP A 2 6.07 -4.41 -11.33
N ASN A 3 7.29 -4.16 -10.85
CA ASN A 3 8.55 -4.67 -11.37
C ASN A 3 9.29 -3.87 -12.47
N PHE A 4 9.57 -2.57 -12.25
CA PHE A 4 10.62 -1.86 -13.00
C PHE A 4 12.05 -2.14 -12.50
N TYR A 5 12.19 -2.71 -11.30
CA TYR A 5 13.46 -3.14 -10.72
C TYR A 5 13.25 -4.55 -10.22
N LYS A 6 13.92 -5.56 -10.79
CA LYS A 6 13.85 -6.98 -10.39
C LYS A 6 14.38 -7.19 -8.96
N LYS A 7 13.76 -6.57 -7.96
CA LYS A 7 14.15 -6.59 -6.56
C LYS A 7 12.93 -6.91 -5.73
N THR A 8 12.99 -8.04 -5.06
CA THR A 8 11.99 -8.44 -4.08
C THR A 8 12.21 -7.62 -2.81
N PRO A 9 11.16 -6.99 -2.24
CA PRO A 9 11.28 -6.29 -0.97
C PRO A 9 11.59 -7.31 0.14
N LYS A 10 12.47 -6.94 1.08
CA LYS A 10 12.82 -7.81 2.22
C LYS A 10 11.80 -7.76 3.35
N ILE A 11 11.12 -6.61 3.49
CA ILE A 11 10.17 -6.32 4.55
C ILE A 11 8.93 -5.68 3.93
N TRP A 12 7.77 -6.17 4.33
CA TRP A 12 6.48 -5.53 4.12
C TRP A 12 6.00 -4.98 5.45
N PHE A 13 5.74 -3.68 5.50
CA PHE A 13 5.15 -3.01 6.66
C PHE A 13 3.68 -2.67 6.39
N SER A 14 2.78 -3.06 7.28
CA SER A 14 1.34 -2.75 7.22
C SER A 14 0.87 -2.17 8.55
N ASP A 15 -0.24 -1.44 8.55
CA ASP A 15 -1.00 -1.28 9.79
C ASP A 15 -1.74 -2.59 10.13
N GLN A 16 -2.22 -2.69 11.37
CA GLN A 16 -3.08 -3.80 11.81
C GLN A 16 -4.53 -3.64 11.30
N GLY A 17 -4.75 -2.89 10.22
CA GLY A 17 -6.03 -2.83 9.55
C GLY A 17 -6.39 -4.22 9.02
N GLY A 18 -7.57 -4.72 9.37
CA GLY A 18 -8.04 -6.03 8.94
C GLY A 18 -8.21 -6.17 7.42
N GLU A 19 -8.06 -5.08 6.66
CA GLU A 19 -8.08 -5.07 5.19
C GLU A 19 -6.96 -5.92 4.58
N PHE A 20 -5.82 -6.01 5.28
CA PHE A 20 -4.69 -6.83 4.86
C PHE A 20 -4.54 -8.12 5.69
N ASP A 21 -5.50 -8.45 6.57
CA ASP A 21 -5.51 -9.71 7.32
C ASP A 21 -6.00 -10.88 6.44
N ASN A 22 -5.35 -11.08 5.29
CA ASN A 22 -5.60 -12.22 4.41
C ASN A 22 -4.48 -13.25 4.54
N LYS A 23 -4.85 -14.48 4.90
CA LYS A 23 -3.95 -15.64 4.95
C LYS A 23 -3.22 -15.91 3.63
N GLU A 24 -3.82 -15.53 2.50
CA GLU A 24 -3.19 -15.65 1.19
C GLU A 24 -1.99 -14.71 1.05
N LEU A 25 -2.14 -13.44 1.47
CA LEU A 25 -1.05 -12.45 1.44
C LEU A 25 0.11 -12.88 2.35
N ALA A 26 -0.19 -13.44 3.52
CA ALA A 26 0.83 -13.97 4.42
C ALA A 26 1.60 -15.13 3.78
N ARG A 27 0.90 -16.02 3.08
CA ARG A 27 1.49 -17.16 2.38
C ARG A 27 2.36 -16.72 1.21
N GLU A 28 1.93 -15.72 0.45
CA GLU A 28 2.70 -15.15 -0.65
C GLU A 28 3.97 -14.45 -0.13
N ALA A 29 3.86 -13.64 0.92
CA ALA A 29 5.01 -13.01 1.56
C ALA A 29 6.03 -14.05 2.06
N GLN A 30 5.55 -15.13 2.69
CA GLN A 30 6.42 -16.23 3.13
C GLN A 30 7.08 -16.97 1.96
N ALA A 31 6.37 -17.18 0.85
CA ALA A 31 6.91 -17.86 -0.32
C ALA A 31 8.07 -17.08 -0.97
N GLU A 32 8.04 -15.76 -0.86
CA GLU A 32 9.04 -14.84 -1.41
C GLU A 32 10.11 -14.42 -0.36
N ASP A 33 10.13 -15.07 0.81
CA ASP A 33 11.02 -14.75 1.95
C ASP A 33 10.93 -13.27 2.42
N ILE A 34 9.72 -12.70 2.33
CA ILE A 34 9.40 -11.35 2.74
C ILE A 34 8.90 -11.38 4.18
N ARG A 35 9.54 -10.61 5.06
CA ARG A 35 9.09 -10.44 6.43
C ARG A 35 7.92 -9.48 6.51
N TRP A 36 6.81 -9.90 7.12
CA TRP A 36 5.70 -9.01 7.40
C TRP A 36 5.81 -8.41 8.80
N GLU A 37 5.87 -7.09 8.87
CA GLU A 37 5.88 -6.30 10.11
C GLU A 37 4.64 -5.41 10.19
N PHE A 38 4.17 -5.15 11.40
CA PHE A 38 2.98 -4.35 11.66
C PHE A 38 3.30 -3.13 12.50
N SER A 39 2.58 -2.03 12.26
CA SER A 39 2.64 -0.87 13.16
C SER A 39 2.16 -1.23 14.56
N ALA A 40 2.74 -0.56 15.57
CA ALA A 40 2.26 -0.71 16.93
C ALA A 40 0.85 -0.09 17.06
N PRO A 41 -0.02 -0.65 17.91
CA PRO A 41 -1.34 -0.06 18.16
C PRO A 41 -1.20 1.41 18.55
N TYR A 42 -2.06 2.26 17.99
CA TYR A 42 -2.10 3.71 18.27
C TYR A 42 -0.83 4.49 17.86
N THR A 43 -0.05 4.00 16.89
CA THR A 43 1.12 4.74 16.34
C THR A 43 0.91 5.13 14.86
N PRO A 44 -0.01 6.07 14.56
CA PRO A 44 -0.27 6.52 13.19
C PRO A 44 0.97 7.12 12.51
N GLU A 45 1.94 7.61 13.27
CA GLU A 45 3.19 8.17 12.76
C GLU A 45 4.02 7.14 11.97
N GLN A 46 3.96 5.86 12.36
CA GLN A 46 4.67 4.78 11.67
C GLN A 46 4.11 4.51 10.28
N ASN A 47 2.81 4.77 10.06
CA ASN A 47 2.15 4.59 8.77
C ASN A 47 2.17 5.86 7.90
N GLY A 48 2.72 6.97 8.42
CA GLY A 48 2.65 8.28 7.76
C GLY A 48 3.26 8.30 6.36
N ILE A 49 4.29 7.49 6.09
CA ILE A 49 4.91 7.39 4.75
C ILE A 49 3.95 6.73 3.74
N ALA A 50 3.28 5.65 4.16
CA ALA A 50 2.30 4.97 3.32
C ALA A 50 1.09 5.88 3.08
N GLU A 51 0.58 6.55 4.12
CA GLU A 51 -0.52 7.51 3.99
C GLU A 51 -0.18 8.68 3.06
N ALA A 52 1.02 9.25 3.18
CA ALA A 52 1.47 10.34 2.31
C ALA A 52 1.54 9.88 0.85
N SER A 53 2.07 8.68 0.62
CA SER A 53 2.15 8.09 -0.72
C SER A 53 0.76 7.83 -1.31
N ASN A 54 -0.16 7.29 -0.52
CA ASN A 54 -1.55 7.06 -0.92
C ASN A 54 -2.26 8.37 -1.28
N LYS A 55 -2.07 9.43 -0.49
CA LYS A 55 -2.60 10.78 -0.79
C LYS A 55 -2.09 11.29 -2.14
N VAL A 56 -0.81 11.12 -2.45
CA VAL A 56 -0.25 11.51 -3.75
C VAL A 56 -0.86 10.72 -4.90
N VAL A 57 -0.98 9.40 -4.76
CA VAL A 57 -1.57 8.52 -5.79
C VAL A 57 -3.03 8.90 -6.05
N VAL A 58 -3.83 9.07 -5.00
CA VAL A 58 -5.24 9.47 -5.11
C VAL A 58 -5.38 10.84 -5.78
N ASN A 59 -4.55 11.81 -5.41
CA ASN A 59 -4.57 13.14 -6.03
C ASN A 59 -4.19 13.09 -7.52
N LYS A 60 -3.20 12.27 -7.90
CA LYS A 60 -2.84 12.07 -9.30
C LYS A 60 -3.95 11.40 -10.09
N ALA A 61 -4.56 10.34 -9.54
CA ALA A 61 -5.69 9.68 -10.16
C ALA A 61 -6.86 10.64 -10.37
N ARG A 62 -7.17 11.50 -9.38
CA ARG A 62 -8.18 12.57 -9.51
C ARG A 62 -7.85 13.56 -10.62
N ALA A 63 -6.60 14.01 -10.72
CA ALA A 63 -6.18 14.91 -11.79
C ALA A 63 -6.35 14.25 -13.17
N MET A 64 -5.98 12.97 -13.30
CA MET A 64 -6.17 12.21 -14.54
C MET A 64 -7.65 12.02 -14.89
N MET A 65 -8.51 11.76 -13.91
CA MET A 65 -9.96 11.65 -14.14
C MET A 65 -10.55 12.96 -14.66
N ILE A 66 -10.18 14.09 -14.05
CA ILE A 66 -10.60 15.43 -14.50
C ILE A 66 -10.13 15.69 -15.94
N ASP A 67 -8.87 15.41 -16.25
CA ASP A 67 -8.30 15.60 -17.59
C ASP A 67 -9.01 14.73 -18.64
N SER A 68 -9.38 13.50 -18.29
CA SER A 68 -10.12 12.58 -19.16
C SER A 68 -11.61 12.88 -19.32
N GLY A 69 -12.15 13.89 -18.62
CA GLY A 69 -13.57 14.23 -18.64
C GLY A 69 -14.48 13.21 -17.92
N LEU A 70 -13.91 12.36 -17.07
CA LEU A 70 -14.68 11.41 -16.27
C LEU A 70 -15.36 12.11 -15.09
N PRO A 71 -16.57 11.66 -14.68
CA PRO A 71 -17.23 12.23 -13.52
C PRO A 71 -16.42 11.95 -12.26
N GLN A 72 -16.34 12.95 -11.39
CA GLN A 72 -15.67 12.83 -10.11
C GLN A 72 -16.58 12.05 -9.15
N PHE A 73 -16.48 10.72 -9.13
CA PHE A 73 -17.14 9.90 -8.11
C PHE A 73 -16.24 9.84 -6.87
N ILE A 74 -16.78 10.33 -5.77
CA ILE A 74 -16.25 10.22 -4.39
C ILE A 74 -16.99 9.09 -3.68
#